data_AF-A0A291NW08-F1
#
_entry.id   AF-A0A291NW08-F1
#
_cell.length_a   1.000
_cell.length_b   1.000
_cell.length_c   1.000
_cell.angle_alpha   90.00
_cell.angle_beta   90.00
_cell.angle_gamma   90.00
#
_symmetry.space_group_name_H-M   'P 1'
#
loop_
_entity.id
_entity.type
_entity.pdbx_description
1 polymer ?
#
loop_
_entity_poly.entity_id
_entity_poly.type
_entity_poly.pdbx_seq_one_letter_code
_entity_poly.pdbx_strand_id
1 'polypeptide(L)'
;WTILPAIVLLFIAFPSLRLLYLLDEINEPSVTLKTIGHQWYWSYEYSDFTNMEFDSYMIPTNELTADQFRLLDVDNRVILPMNSQIRILVTAADVIHSWTVPSLGVKVDGTPGRLNQTNFLMNRPGLFYGQCSEI
;
A
#
# COMPACT_ATOMS: atom_id res chain seq x y z
N TRP A 1 -4.18 33.34 -25.00
CA TRP A 1 -4.27 32.57 -23.75
C TRP A 1 -5.04 31.25 -23.88
N THR A 2 -5.73 30.93 -25.00
CA THR A 2 -6.51 29.67 -25.10
C THR A 2 -5.70 28.49 -25.63
N ILE A 3 -4.94 28.69 -26.72
CA ILE A 3 -4.21 27.60 -27.39
C ILE A 3 -3.00 27.13 -26.57
N LEU A 4 -2.26 28.07 -25.98
CA LEU A 4 -1.04 27.74 -25.23
C LEU A 4 -1.33 26.83 -24.01
N PRO A 5 -2.32 27.12 -23.13
CA PRO A 5 -2.69 26.19 -22.06
C PRO A 5 -3.20 24.85 -22.58
N ALA A 6 -3.95 24.81 -23.68
CA ALA A 6 -4.42 23.54 -24.26
C ALA A 6 -3.26 22.63 -24.69
N ILE A 7 -2.22 23.21 -25.31
CA ILE A 7 -1.01 22.47 -25.69
C ILE A 7 -0.28 21.94 -24.44
N VAL A 8 -0.10 22.77 -23.41
CA VAL A 8 0.53 22.35 -22.15
C VAL A 8 -0.22 21.18 -21.50
N LEU A 9 -1.56 21.23 -21.48
CA LEU A 9 -2.38 20.14 -20.95
C LEU A 9 -2.20 18.84 -21.74
N LEU A 10 -2.10 18.89 -23.07
CA LEU A 10 -1.84 17.69 -23.88
C LEU A 10 -0.49 17.05 -23.54
N PHE A 11 0.55 17.86 -23.36
CA PHE A 11 1.88 17.36 -22.98
C PHE A 11 1.91 16.69 -21.60
N ILE A 12 1.04 17.11 -20.67
CA ILE A 12 0.90 16.47 -19.35
C ILE A 12 0.02 15.22 -19.46
N ALA A 13 -1.06 15.28 -20.23
CA ALA A 13 -2.04 14.20 -20.34
C ALA A 13 -1.45 12.93 -20.97
N PHE A 14 -0.68 13.04 -22.06
CA PHE A 14 -0.13 11.87 -22.75
C PHE A 14 0.74 10.95 -21.86
N PRO A 15 1.78 11.44 -21.15
CA PRO A 15 2.56 10.59 -20.26
C PRO A 15 1.74 10.12 -19.05
N SER A 16 0.83 10.95 -18.52
CA SER A 16 -0.04 10.58 -17.39
C SER A 16 -0.96 9.42 -17.73
N LEU A 17 -1.63 9.46 -18.89
CA LEU A 17 -2.52 8.40 -19.34
C LEU A 17 -1.73 7.12 -19.62
N ARG A 18 -0.56 7.21 -20.25
CA ARG A 18 0.31 6.06 -20.47
C ARG A 18 0.66 5.37 -19.14
N LEU A 19 1.06 6.14 -18.13
CA LEU A 19 1.40 5.58 -16.82
C LEU A 19 0.19 4.94 -16.14
N LEU A 20 -0.98 5.58 -16.21
CA LEU A 20 -2.22 5.05 -15.64
C LEU A 20 -2.54 3.65 -16.19
N TYR A 21 -2.49 3.47 -17.52
CA TYR A 21 -2.76 2.16 -18.13
C TYR A 21 -1.68 1.12 -17.84
N LEU A 22 -0.40 1.52 -17.72
CA LEU A 22 0.67 0.60 -17.34
C LEU A 22 0.55 0.11 -15.90
N LEU A 23 -0.01 0.92 -15.00
CA LEU A 23 -0.24 0.53 -13.61
C LEU A 23 -1.46 -0.39 -13.45
N ASP A 24 -2.46 -0.26 -14.32
CA ASP A 24 -3.69 -1.07 -14.31
C ASP A 24 -3.55 -2.39 -15.09
N GLU A 25 -2.45 -2.56 -15.82
CA GLU A 25 -2.19 -3.77 -16.60
C GLU A 25 -2.16 -5.01 -15.69
N ILE A 26 -2.91 -6.04 -16.07
CA ILE A 26 -3.10 -7.25 -15.28
C ILE A 26 -1.80 -8.06 -15.32
N ASN A 27 -1.01 -7.95 -14.26
CA ASN A 27 0.10 -8.85 -13.99
C ASN A 27 -0.43 -10.10 -13.24
N GLU A 28 0.09 -11.27 -13.59
CA GLU A 28 -0.10 -12.51 -12.82
C GLU A 28 0.70 -12.40 -11.51
N PRO A 29 0.07 -12.19 -10.34
CA PRO A 29 0.79 -12.02 -9.10
C PRO A 29 1.33 -13.37 -8.63
N SER A 30 2.51 -13.35 -8.02
CA SER A 30 3.09 -14.53 -7.37
C SER A 30 2.65 -14.68 -5.92
N VAL A 31 2.24 -13.57 -5.28
CA VAL A 31 1.79 -13.52 -3.89
C VAL A 31 0.64 -12.53 -3.77
N THR A 32 -0.39 -12.93 -3.02
CA THR A 32 -1.51 -12.08 -2.61
C THR A 32 -1.45 -11.83 -1.11
N LEU A 33 -1.49 -10.56 -0.74
CA LEU A 33 -1.61 -10.10 0.65
C LEU A 33 -2.94 -9.38 0.81
N LYS A 34 -3.77 -9.81 1.76
CA LYS A 34 -4.96 -9.05 2.16
C LYS A 34 -4.64 -8.21 3.39
N THR A 35 -5.09 -6.96 3.35
CA THR A 35 -4.84 -5.94 4.36
C THR A 35 -6.17 -5.34 4.79
N ILE A 36 -6.41 -5.36 6.10
CA ILE A 36 -7.67 -4.91 6.70
C ILE A 36 -7.35 -3.76 7.64
N GLY A 37 -7.94 -2.60 7.36
CA GLY A 37 -7.88 -1.44 8.25
C GLY A 37 -8.88 -1.58 9.39
N HIS A 38 -8.40 -1.31 10.61
CA HIS A 38 -9.20 -1.21 11.82
C HIS A 38 -8.91 0.11 12.51
N GLN A 39 -9.74 0.51 13.48
CA GLN A 39 -9.48 1.65 14.34
C GLN A 39 -8.14 1.48 15.07
N TRP A 40 -7.14 2.13 14.48
CA TRP A 40 -5.75 2.31 14.89
C TRP A 40 -4.82 1.09 14.82
N TYR A 41 -5.10 0.12 13.95
CA TYR A 41 -4.15 -0.94 13.58
C TYR A 41 -4.48 -1.53 12.21
N TRP A 42 -3.56 -2.37 11.71
CA TRP A 42 -3.75 -3.11 10.48
C TRP A 42 -3.66 -4.62 10.75
N SER A 43 -4.56 -5.38 10.16
CA SER A 43 -4.47 -6.85 10.11
C SER A 43 -4.03 -7.28 8.72
N TYR A 44 -3.13 -8.26 8.66
CA TYR A 44 -2.56 -8.78 7.43
C TYR A 44 -2.82 -10.27 7.31
N GLU A 45 -3.33 -10.71 6.15
CA GLU A 45 -3.63 -12.11 5.84
C GLU A 45 -2.85 -12.55 4.59
N TYR A 46 -2.05 -13.60 4.72
CA TYR A 46 -1.38 -14.26 3.58
C TYR A 46 -2.27 -15.40 3.07
N SER A 47 -2.97 -15.18 1.95
CA SER A 47 -3.96 -16.13 1.45
C SER A 47 -3.37 -17.37 0.76
N ASP A 48 -2.12 -17.29 0.28
CA ASP A 48 -1.65 -18.22 -0.76
C ASP A 48 -0.84 -19.43 -0.25
N PHE A 49 -0.30 -19.39 0.97
CA PHE A 49 0.67 -20.40 1.43
C PHE A 49 0.25 -21.13 2.70
N THR A 50 -0.20 -20.37 3.70
CA THR A 50 -0.64 -20.82 5.02
C THR A 50 -1.56 -19.72 5.50
N ASN A 51 -2.79 -20.02 5.91
CA ASN A 51 -3.75 -19.06 6.48
C ASN A 51 -3.14 -18.37 7.73
N MET A 52 -2.22 -17.45 7.48
CA MET A 52 -1.42 -16.74 8.45
C MET A 52 -2.01 -15.35 8.50
N GLU A 53 -2.53 -15.02 9.66
CA GLU A 53 -3.08 -13.73 9.98
C GLU A 53 -2.36 -13.17 11.20
N PHE A 54 -2.11 -11.86 11.20
CA PHE A 54 -1.61 -11.17 12.38
C PHE A 54 -2.01 -9.69 12.36
N ASP A 55 -2.04 -9.10 13.55
CA ASP A 55 -2.26 -7.68 13.76
C ASP A 55 -0.92 -6.95 13.89
N SER A 56 -0.89 -5.73 13.37
CA SER A 56 0.26 -4.83 13.38
C SER A 56 -0.13 -3.52 14.05
N TYR A 57 0.35 -3.34 15.28
CA TYR A 57 0.18 -2.14 16.09
C TYR A 57 1.44 -1.27 16.06
N MET A 58 1.24 0.04 16.15
CA MET A 58 2.34 0.99 16.35
C MET A 58 2.98 0.79 17.72
N ILE A 59 4.31 0.70 17.78
CA ILE A 59 5.02 0.56 19.04
C ILE A 59 4.90 1.88 19.84
N PRO A 60 4.43 1.84 21.10
CA PRO A 60 4.39 3.01 21.96
C PRO A 60 5.78 3.65 22.15
N THR A 61 5.84 4.98 22.24
CA THR A 61 7.14 5.71 22.28
C THR A 61 8.01 5.34 23.49
N ASN A 62 7.40 4.95 24.60
CA ASN A 62 8.06 4.48 25.82
C ASN A 62 8.64 3.05 25.70
N GLU A 63 8.27 2.29 24.68
CA GLU A 63 8.72 0.92 24.43
C GLU A 63 9.72 0.83 23.27
N LEU A 64 10.02 1.96 22.62
CA LEU A 64 10.96 2.02 21.50
C LEU A 64 12.39 1.74 21.95
N THR A 65 13.10 0.93 21.16
CA THR A 65 14.55 0.75 21.22
C THR A 65 15.27 1.86 20.43
N ALA A 66 16.58 2.01 20.65
CA ALA A 66 17.38 3.10 20.07
C ALA A 66 17.40 3.11 18.52
N ASP A 67 17.18 1.96 17.88
CA ASP A 67 17.21 1.79 16.43
C ASP A 67 15.82 1.89 15.76
N GLN A 68 14.77 2.21 16.54
CA GLN A 68 13.40 2.29 16.05
C GLN A 68 12.94 3.75 15.85
N PHE A 69 12.09 3.94 14.86
CA PHE A 69 11.51 5.21 14.48
C PHE A 69 10.17 5.44 15.17
N ARG A 70 10.09 6.56 15.89
CA ARG A 70 8.86 7.04 16.52
C ARG A 70 7.75 7.24 15.47
N LEU A 71 6.55 6.72 15.76
CA LEU A 71 5.35 6.77 14.91
C LEU A 71 5.42 5.99 13.58
N LEU A 72 6.45 5.17 13.38
CA LEU A 72 6.64 4.40 12.15
C LEU A 72 6.85 2.91 12.41
N ASP A 73 7.58 2.54 13.45
CA ASP A 73 7.79 1.13 13.77
C ASP A 73 6.55 0.49 14.39
N VAL A 74 6.34 -0.76 14.00
CA VAL A 74 5.24 -1.63 14.41
C VAL A 74 5.78 -2.89 15.07
N ASP A 75 4.95 -3.54 15.88
CA ASP A 75 5.28 -4.79 16.56
C ASP A 75 5.48 -5.97 15.59
N ASN A 76 4.59 -6.12 14.61
CA ASN A 76 4.61 -7.17 13.59
C ASN A 76 4.74 -6.56 12.19
N ARG A 77 5.88 -6.81 11.53
CA ARG A 77 6.13 -6.31 10.17
C ARG A 77 5.60 -7.28 9.13
N VAL A 78 5.03 -6.73 8.06
CA VAL A 78 4.72 -7.47 6.83
C VAL A 78 6.01 -7.82 6.11
N ILE A 79 6.16 -9.10 5.76
CA ILE A 79 7.32 -9.64 5.05
C ILE A 79 6.85 -10.11 3.69
N LEU A 80 7.41 -9.53 2.63
CA LEU A 80 7.07 -9.85 1.25
C LEU A 80 8.33 -10.13 0.43
N PRO A 81 8.29 -11.05 -0.55
CA PRO A 81 9.44 -11.33 -1.39
C PRO A 81 9.75 -10.16 -2.33
N MET A 82 11.03 -9.80 -2.44
CA MET A 82 11.49 -8.88 -3.49
C MET A 82 11.50 -9.56 -4.87
N ASN A 83 11.49 -8.77 -5.94
CA ASN A 83 11.49 -9.22 -7.34
C ASN A 83 10.33 -10.15 -7.73
N SER A 84 9.24 -10.09 -6.98
CA SER A 84 7.99 -10.79 -7.29
C SER A 84 6.87 -9.77 -7.46
N GLN A 85 5.93 -10.07 -8.37
CA GLN A 85 4.70 -9.29 -8.48
C GLN A 85 3.80 -9.63 -7.30
N ILE A 86 3.46 -8.62 -6.50
CA ILE A 86 2.62 -8.76 -5.32
C ILE A 86 1.29 -8.08 -5.60
N ARG A 87 0.21 -8.82 -5.41
CA ARG A 87 -1.15 -8.26 -5.36
C ARG A 87 -1.47 -7.93 -3.91
N ILE A 88 -1.87 -6.70 -3.64
CA ILE A 88 -2.45 -6.32 -2.36
C ILE A 88 -3.96 -6.11 -2.51
N LEU A 89 -4.71 -6.65 -1.56
CA LEU A 89 -6.15 -6.49 -1.43
C LEU A 89 -6.42 -5.67 -0.17
N VAL A 90 -6.98 -4.47 -0.31
CA VAL A 90 -7.22 -3.55 0.81
C VAL A 90 -8.71 -3.41 1.06
N THR A 91 -9.13 -3.58 2.31
CA THR A 91 -10.49 -3.34 2.82
C THR A 91 -10.38 -2.74 4.23
N ALA A 92 -11.52 -2.39 4.83
CA ALA A 92 -11.61 -2.03 6.24
C ALA A 92 -12.71 -2.81 6.94
N ALA A 93 -12.59 -2.98 8.25
CA ALA A 93 -13.59 -3.64 9.09
C ALA A 93 -14.58 -2.66 9.75
N ASP A 94 -14.22 -1.37 9.86
CA ASP A 94 -14.99 -0.36 10.58
C ASP A 94 -15.26 0.92 9.77
N VAL A 95 -14.34 1.88 9.75
CA VAL A 95 -14.40 3.15 9.01
C VAL A 95 -13.48 3.10 7.79
N ILE A 96 -13.40 4.18 7.04
CA ILE A 96 -12.48 4.25 5.90
C ILE A 96 -11.06 4.44 6.45
N HIS A 97 -10.13 3.65 5.92
CA HIS A 97 -8.70 3.82 6.13
C HIS A 97 -8.01 3.91 4.77
N SER A 98 -6.74 4.30 4.72
CA SER A 98 -5.99 4.28 3.46
C SER A 98 -4.60 3.70 3.66
N TRP A 99 -4.37 2.52 3.07
CA TRP A 99 -3.10 1.83 3.15
C TRP A 99 -2.12 2.46 2.17
N THR A 100 -1.08 3.08 2.70
CA THR A 100 -0.15 3.90 1.91
C THR A 100 1.29 3.58 2.25
N VAL A 101 2.08 3.21 1.23
CA VAL A 101 3.54 3.04 1.31
C VAL A 101 4.16 3.90 0.21
N PRO A 102 4.55 5.17 0.51
CA PRO A 102 4.93 6.14 -0.52
C PRO A 102 6.13 5.72 -1.37
N SER A 103 7.09 5.02 -0.76
CA SER A 103 8.30 4.52 -1.43
C SER A 103 8.02 3.42 -2.46
N LEU A 104 6.85 2.77 -2.38
CA LEU A 104 6.35 1.82 -3.38
C LEU A 104 5.42 2.51 -4.40
N GLY A 105 5.08 3.78 -4.21
CA GLY A 105 4.10 4.49 -5.04
C GLY A 105 2.66 3.99 -4.84
N VAL A 106 2.37 3.34 -3.71
CA VAL A 106 1.06 2.74 -3.44
C VAL A 106 0.29 3.56 -2.41
N LYS A 107 -0.95 3.91 -2.77
CA LYS A 107 -1.99 4.42 -1.87
C LYS A 107 -3.31 3.79 -2.29
N VAL A 108 -3.95 3.05 -1.39
CA VAL A 108 -5.24 2.39 -1.67
C VAL A 108 -6.15 2.51 -0.46
N ASP A 109 -7.37 2.99 -0.69
CA ASP A 109 -8.36 3.14 0.37
C ASP A 109 -8.96 1.79 0.75
N GLY A 110 -8.95 1.48 2.04
CA GLY A 110 -9.72 0.41 2.65
C GLY A 110 -11.12 0.93 2.99
N THR A 111 -12.13 0.42 2.28
CA THR A 111 -13.52 0.82 2.48
C THR A 111 -14.33 -0.38 2.97
N PRO A 112 -15.12 -0.25 4.05
CA PRO A 112 -15.93 -1.35 4.55
C PRO A 112 -16.87 -1.89 3.47
N GLY A 113 -16.87 -3.21 3.27
CA GLY A 113 -17.70 -3.87 2.27
C GLY A 113 -17.17 -3.79 0.83
N ARG A 114 -15.98 -3.25 0.60
CA ARG A 114 -15.33 -3.21 -0.73
C ARG A 114 -13.89 -3.69 -0.65
N LEU A 115 -13.51 -4.55 -1.60
CA LEU A 115 -12.15 -5.05 -1.75
C LEU A 115 -11.47 -4.31 -2.91
N ASN A 116 -10.57 -3.39 -2.59
CA ASN A 116 -9.74 -2.73 -3.59
C ASN A 116 -8.46 -3.53 -3.84
N GLN A 117 -7.97 -3.52 -5.07
CA GLN A 117 -6.74 -4.22 -5.44
C GLN A 117 -5.74 -3.28 -6.09
N THR A 118 -4.45 -3.55 -5.88
CA THR A 118 -3.38 -2.99 -6.70
C THR A 118 -2.21 -3.98 -6.74
N ASN A 119 -1.35 -3.82 -7.74
CA ASN A 119 -0.14 -4.61 -7.88
C ASN A 119 1.09 -3.73 -7.68
N PHE A 120 2.13 -4.28 -7.07
CA PHE A 120 3.42 -3.62 -7.00
C PHE A 120 4.55 -4.63 -6.99
N LEU A 121 5.76 -4.14 -7.26
CA LEU A 121 6.98 -4.92 -7.28
C LEU A 121 8.09 -4.18 -6.52
N MET A 122 8.80 -4.91 -5.66
CA MET A 122 9.94 -4.38 -4.92
C MET A 122 11.25 -4.82 -5.59
N ASN A 123 11.98 -3.87 -6.17
CA ASN A 123 13.26 -4.12 -6.86
C ASN A 123 14.48 -4.21 -5.93
N ARG A 124 14.30 -3.96 -4.62
CA ARG A 124 15.39 -3.94 -3.64
C ARG A 124 14.89 -4.46 -2.29
N PRO A 125 15.74 -5.14 -1.51
CA PRO A 125 15.41 -5.49 -0.13
C PRO A 125 15.46 -4.25 0.76
N GLY A 126 14.73 -4.27 1.87
CA GLY A 126 14.77 -3.21 2.88
C GLY A 126 13.48 -3.09 3.67
N LEU A 127 13.43 -2.08 4.54
CA LEU A 127 12.23 -1.68 5.26
C LEU A 127 11.57 -0.51 4.51
N PHE A 128 10.28 -0.66 4.22
CA PHE A 128 9.47 0.35 3.56
C PHE A 128 8.36 0.75 4.53
N TYR A 129 8.33 2.02 4.91
CA TYR A 129 7.38 2.54 5.89
C TYR A 129 6.21 3.25 5.21
N GLY A 130 5.08 3.25 5.90
CA GLY A 130 3.81 3.81 5.48
C GLY A 130 2.98 4.25 6.67
N GLN A 131 1.95 5.05 6.43
CA GLN A 131 0.99 5.49 7.45
C GLN A 131 -0.43 5.46 6.87
N CYS A 132 -1.43 5.32 7.74
CA CYS A 132 -2.81 5.52 7.32
C CYS A 132 -2.96 6.95 6.77
N SER A 133 -3.53 7.07 5.57
CA SER A 133 -3.66 8.34 4.85
C SER A 133 -5.12 8.76 4.63
N GLU A 134 -6.01 8.31 5.53
CA GLU A 134 -7.42 8.69 5.66
C GLU A 134 -7.73 8.92 7.16
N ILE A 135 -8.68 9.81 7.47
CA ILE A 135 -8.96 10.31 8.83
C ILE A 135 -9.93 9.43 9.63
#